data_AF-A0A7U6KMR2-F1
#
_entry.id   AF-A0A7U6KMR2-F1
#
_cell.length_a   1.000
_cell.length_b   1.000
_cell.length_c   1.000
_cell.angle_alpha   90.00
_cell.angle_beta   90.00
_cell.angle_gamma   90.00
#
_symmetry.space_group_name_H-M   'P 1'
#
loop_
_entity.id
_entity.type
_entity.pdbx_description
1 polymer ?
#
loop_
_entity_poly.entity_id
_entity_poly.type
_entity_poly.pdbx_seq_one_letter_code
_entity_poly.pdbx_strand_id
1 'polypeptide(L)'
;MCLEVANASIFGKLRVQIIPLKDDSKLILLEDLRREQASAQQLKLASLGQLTASIAHEIRNPLAAISQASQLLMEDLTEIEANASNVNMTGNHELYEMIFSQTKRVNRIIEDILKLSRQQAASQQAIVLAEWMPVFLDNYFQGHDIFLHLKTQPTISFDPHQLEQILINLINNGLRYSSYSHPSRLRRNRDLLCRQRCYN
;
A
#
# COMPACT_ATOMS: atom_id res chain seq x y z
N MET A 1 27.11 30.68 25.14
CA MET A 1 26.42 31.74 24.39
C MET A 1 25.27 31.08 23.65
N CYS A 2 24.15 30.90 24.35
CA CYS A 2 22.98 30.22 23.84
C CYS A 2 22.24 31.17 22.89
N LEU A 3 22.07 30.76 21.63
CA LEU A 3 21.16 31.40 20.70
C LEU A 3 19.74 31.20 21.23
N GLU A 4 19.15 32.29 21.72
CA GLU A 4 17.75 32.34 22.14
C GLU A 4 16.87 31.95 20.94
N VAL A 5 15.99 30.98 21.17
CA VAL A 5 15.17 30.32 20.16
C VAL A 5 14.29 31.38 19.47
N ALA A 6 14.44 31.55 18.15
CA ALA A 6 13.55 32.38 17.36
C ALA A 6 12.10 31.90 17.55
N ASN A 7 11.26 32.75 18.13
CA ASN A 7 9.89 32.39 18.45
C ASN A 7 9.05 32.50 17.17
N ALA A 8 8.85 31.40 16.47
CA ALA A 8 8.04 31.34 15.25
C ALA A 8 6.57 31.14 15.62
N SER A 9 5.69 32.05 15.21
CA SER A 9 4.25 31.98 15.46
C SER A 9 3.47 32.09 14.15
N ILE A 10 2.41 31.29 14.01
CA ILE A 10 1.54 31.32 12.82
C ILE A 10 0.26 32.06 13.18
N PHE A 11 -0.02 33.15 12.46
CA PHE A 11 -1.24 33.94 12.59
C PHE A 11 -2.02 33.88 11.29
N GLY A 12 -3.09 33.07 11.26
CA GLY A 12 -3.86 32.82 10.03
C GLY A 12 -2.99 32.20 8.93
N LYS A 13 -2.74 32.95 7.85
CA LYS A 13 -1.89 32.53 6.73
C LYS A 13 -0.49 33.18 6.73
N LEU A 14 -0.12 33.84 7.82
CA LEU A 14 1.18 34.49 7.97
C LEU A 14 2.02 33.72 8.98
N ARG A 15 3.27 33.43 8.60
CA ARG A 15 4.30 32.99 9.54
C ARG A 15 5.07 34.21 9.98
N VAL A 16 5.11 34.43 11.28
CA VAL A 16 5.82 35.55 11.90
C VAL A 16 7.02 34.98 12.64
N GLN A 17 8.21 35.45 12.28
CA GLN A 17 9.43 35.16 13.02
C GLN A 17 9.99 36.47 13.58
N ILE A 18 10.26 36.47 14.88
CA ILE A 18 10.88 37.60 15.56
C ILE A 18 12.31 37.21 15.89
N ILE A 19 13.26 37.94 15.31
CA ILE A 19 14.70 37.72 15.49
C ILE A 19 15.25 38.91 16.28
N PRO A 20 15.77 38.71 17.49
CA PRO A 20 16.41 39.80 18.26
C PRO A 20 17.76 40.19 17.64
N LEU A 21 18.06 41.48 17.61
CA LEU A 21 19.38 42.03 17.21
C LEU A 21 20.19 42.44 18.44
N LYS A 22 21.48 42.73 18.25
CA LYS A 22 22.43 43.09 19.32
C LYS A 22 22.11 44.44 19.99
N ASP A 23 21.30 45.26 19.33
CA ASP A 23 21.09 46.68 19.61
C ASP A 23 19.72 46.93 20.28
N ASP A 24 19.16 45.91 20.94
CA ASP A 24 17.79 45.88 21.50
C ASP A 24 16.66 46.09 20.46
N SER A 25 17.01 46.08 19.17
CA SER A 25 16.08 46.08 18.05
C SER A 25 15.61 44.66 17.69
N LYS A 26 14.46 44.55 17.04
CA LYS A 26 13.86 43.27 16.62
C LYS A 26 13.57 43.29 15.13
N LEU A 27 14.03 42.27 14.41
CA LEU A 27 13.62 42.02 13.03
C LEU A 27 12.36 41.16 13.05
N ILE A 28 11.28 41.67 12.46
CA ILE A 28 10.04 40.92 12.26
C ILE A 28 10.00 40.47 10.81
N LEU A 29 10.14 39.16 10.59
CA LEU A 29 9.94 38.55 9.28
C LEU A 29 8.48 38.09 9.17
N LEU A 30 7.80 38.58 8.13
CA LEU A 30 6.44 38.18 7.79
C LEU A 30 6.49 37.38 6.48
N GLU A 31 6.14 36.10 6.55
CA GLU A 31 6.08 35.22 5.39
C GLU A 31 4.62 34.84 5.07
N ASP A 32 4.23 34.98 3.81
CA ASP A 32 2.89 34.63 3.32
C ASP A 32 2.81 33.16 2.89
N LEU A 33 2.14 32.35 3.72
CA LEU A 33 1.98 30.91 3.50
C LEU A 33 0.98 30.58 2.38
N ARG A 34 0.23 31.57 1.84
CA ARG A 34 -0.75 31.30 0.78
C ARG A 34 -0.13 30.68 -0.46
N ARG A 35 1.08 31.11 -0.82
CA ARG A 35 1.79 30.59 -2.00
C ARG A 35 2.24 29.16 -1.80
N GLU A 36 2.78 28.86 -0.63
CA GLU A 36 3.17 27.49 -0.24
C GLU A 36 1.95 26.56 -0.19
N GLN A 37 0.85 27.00 0.44
CA GLN A 37 -0.40 26.25 0.49
C GLN A 37 -1.01 26.03 -0.90
N ALA A 38 -1.01 27.04 -1.77
CA ALA A 38 -1.52 26.92 -3.13
C ALA A 38 -0.67 25.95 -3.95
N SER A 39 0.65 26.01 -3.83
CA SER A 39 1.57 25.07 -4.48
C SER A 39 1.37 23.64 -3.98
N ALA A 40 1.26 23.45 -2.66
CA ALA A 40 0.96 22.14 -2.06
C ALA A 40 -0.39 21.59 -2.53
N GLN A 41 -1.42 22.45 -2.63
CA GLN A 41 -2.73 22.06 -3.14
C GLN A 41 -2.68 21.68 -4.63
N GLN A 42 -1.93 22.41 -5.45
CA GLN A 42 -1.73 22.08 -6.86
C GLN A 42 -1.01 20.73 -7.02
N LEU A 43 0.06 20.49 -6.25
CA LEU A 43 0.76 19.21 -6.23
C LEU A 43 -0.16 18.07 -5.81
N LYS A 44 -1.01 18.28 -4.79
CA LYS A 44 -2.01 17.32 -4.35
C LYS A 44 -3.01 16.98 -5.46
N LEU A 45 -3.54 17.99 -6.15
CA LEU A 45 -4.49 17.81 -7.25
C LEU A 45 -3.85 17.13 -8.46
N ALA A 46 -2.62 17.51 -8.82
CA ALA A 46 -1.87 16.87 -9.91
C ALA A 46 -1.62 15.39 -9.60
N SER A 47 -1.19 15.09 -8.38
CA SER A 47 -0.98 13.71 -7.91
C SER A 47 -2.28 12.92 -7.95
N LEU A 48 -3.40 13.50 -7.50
CA LEU A 48 -4.72 12.88 -7.57
C LEU A 48 -5.15 12.62 -9.01
N GLY A 49 -4.92 13.56 -9.93
CA GLY A 49 -5.23 13.40 -11.35
C GLY A 49 -4.43 12.24 -11.98
N GLN A 50 -3.13 12.16 -11.69
CA GLN A 50 -2.28 11.06 -12.15
C GLN A 50 -2.72 9.71 -11.59
N LEU A 51 -3.03 9.64 -10.28
CA LEU A 51 -3.56 8.43 -9.65
C LEU A 51 -4.89 8.00 -10.28
N THR A 52 -5.80 8.94 -10.50
CA THR A 52 -7.11 8.69 -11.12
C THR A 52 -6.95 8.16 -12.54
N ALA A 53 -6.04 8.73 -13.33
CA ALA A 53 -5.75 8.26 -14.68
C ALA A 53 -5.16 6.83 -14.68
N SER A 54 -4.23 6.53 -13.76
CA SER A 54 -3.67 5.19 -13.59
C SER A 54 -4.75 4.18 -13.23
N ILE A 55 -5.61 4.51 -12.26
CA ILE A 55 -6.75 3.68 -11.85
C ILE A 55 -7.69 3.41 -13.03
N ALA A 56 -8.07 4.45 -13.77
CA ALA A 56 -8.95 4.30 -14.92
C ALA A 56 -8.35 3.36 -15.97
N HIS A 57 -7.03 3.44 -16.19
CA HIS A 57 -6.31 2.52 -17.07
C HIS A 57 -6.30 1.09 -16.52
N GLU A 58 -6.07 0.91 -15.23
CA GLU A 58 -6.04 -0.41 -14.58
C GLU A 58 -7.40 -1.10 -14.54
N ILE A 59 -8.50 -0.34 -14.46
CA ILE A 59 -9.88 -0.87 -14.56
C ILE A 59 -10.27 -1.16 -16.00
N ARG A 60 -9.85 -0.32 -16.97
CA ARG A 60 -10.16 -0.52 -18.39
C ARG A 60 -9.61 -1.86 -18.91
N ASN A 61 -8.42 -2.25 -18.46
CA ASN A 61 -7.75 -3.48 -18.89
C ASN A 61 -8.58 -4.76 -18.64
N PRO A 62 -8.97 -5.11 -17.39
CA PRO A 62 -9.81 -6.27 -17.12
C PRO A 62 -11.18 -6.17 -17.79
N LEU A 63 -11.79 -4.98 -17.89
CA LEU A 63 -13.06 -4.80 -18.59
C LEU A 63 -12.95 -5.11 -20.09
N ALA A 64 -11.88 -4.68 -20.75
CA ALA A 64 -11.64 -5.00 -22.16
C ALA A 64 -11.45 -6.52 -22.37
N ALA A 65 -10.75 -7.20 -21.46
CA ALA A 65 -10.60 -8.65 -21.49
C ALA A 65 -11.93 -9.39 -21.28
N ILE A 66 -12.76 -8.93 -20.33
CA ILE A 66 -14.11 -9.46 -20.12
C ILE A 66 -14.96 -9.28 -21.39
N SER A 67 -14.93 -8.10 -22.00
CA SER A 67 -15.71 -7.82 -23.21
C SER A 67 -15.30 -8.72 -24.38
N GLN A 68 -14.00 -8.91 -24.60
CA GLN A 68 -13.49 -9.80 -25.66
C GLN A 68 -13.87 -11.26 -25.40
N ALA A 69 -13.70 -11.75 -24.17
CA ALA A 69 -14.07 -13.12 -23.83
C ALA A 69 -15.58 -13.37 -23.99
N SER A 70 -16.41 -12.42 -23.57
CA SER A 70 -17.86 -12.49 -23.77
C SER A 70 -18.27 -12.44 -25.24
N GLN A 71 -17.54 -11.69 -26.08
CA GLN A 71 -17.79 -11.64 -27.52
C GLN A 71 -17.50 -13.00 -28.17
N LEU A 72 -16.35 -13.61 -27.86
CA LEU A 72 -16.00 -14.95 -28.36
C LEU A 72 -17.03 -16.01 -27.94
N LEU A 73 -17.49 -15.96 -26.68
CA LEU A 73 -18.57 -16.85 -26.21
C LEU A 73 -19.88 -16.65 -26.99
N MET A 74 -20.20 -15.43 -27.40
CA MET A 74 -21.40 -15.12 -28.18
C MET A 74 -21.27 -15.60 -29.63
N GLU A 75 -20.10 -15.42 -30.24
CA GLU A 75 -19.79 -15.91 -31.60
C GLU A 75 -19.97 -17.44 -31.66
N ASP A 76 -19.43 -18.18 -30.67
CA ASP A 76 -19.62 -19.63 -30.53
C ASP A 76 -21.11 -20.02 -30.40
N LEU A 77 -21.91 -19.28 -29.63
CA LEU A 77 -23.36 -19.53 -29.51
C LEU A 77 -24.08 -19.33 -30.85
N THR A 78 -23.74 -18.29 -31.60
CA THR A 78 -24.35 -18.04 -32.91
C THR A 78 -23.96 -19.09 -33.96
N GLU A 79 -22.75 -19.64 -33.89
CA GLU A 79 -22.33 -20.74 -34.77
C GLU A 79 -23.08 -22.05 -34.47
N ILE A 80 -23.36 -22.33 -33.19
CA ILE A 80 -24.15 -23.49 -32.75
C ILE A 80 -25.61 -23.40 -33.25
N GLU A 81 -26.20 -22.21 -33.24
CA GLU A 81 -27.57 -21.97 -33.76
C GLU A 81 -27.63 -22.12 -35.29
N ALA A 82 -26.56 -21.75 -36.00
CA ALA A 82 -26.51 -21.80 -37.46
C ALA A 82 -26.16 -23.19 -38.01
N ASN A 83 -25.28 -23.93 -37.34
CA ASN A 83 -24.81 -25.25 -37.75
C ASN A 83 -24.79 -26.16 -36.51
N ALA A 84 -25.67 -27.16 -36.46
CA ALA A 84 -25.78 -28.09 -35.33
C ALA A 84 -24.54 -29.00 -35.17
N SER A 85 -23.38 -28.43 -34.83
CA SER A 85 -22.09 -29.12 -34.77
C SER A 85 -21.18 -28.53 -33.70
N ASN A 86 -20.82 -29.40 -32.74
CA ASN A 86 -19.71 -29.33 -31.79
C ASN A 86 -19.43 -27.97 -31.10
N VAL A 87 -20.14 -27.75 -29.98
CA VAL A 87 -19.77 -26.76 -28.96
C VAL A 87 -18.34 -27.00 -28.49
N ASN A 88 -17.45 -26.00 -28.63
CA ASN A 88 -16.10 -26.06 -28.04
C ASN A 88 -16.17 -25.79 -26.52
N MET A 89 -16.71 -26.77 -25.78
CA MET A 89 -17.01 -26.60 -24.36
C MET A 89 -15.77 -26.30 -23.50
N THR A 90 -14.60 -26.79 -23.91
CA THR A 90 -13.33 -26.51 -23.23
C THR A 90 -12.89 -25.05 -23.42
N GLY A 91 -12.97 -24.51 -24.65
CA GLY A 91 -12.65 -23.10 -24.92
C GLY A 91 -13.60 -22.15 -24.18
N ASN A 92 -14.90 -22.48 -24.16
CA ASN A 92 -15.89 -21.69 -23.42
C ASN A 92 -15.62 -21.68 -21.92
N HIS A 93 -15.22 -22.81 -21.34
CA HIS A 93 -14.85 -22.89 -19.94
C HIS A 93 -13.66 -21.96 -19.60
N GLU A 94 -12.60 -21.96 -20.41
CA GLU A 94 -11.45 -21.06 -20.22
C GLU A 94 -11.83 -19.57 -20.32
N LEU A 95 -12.74 -19.22 -21.23
CA LEU A 95 -13.27 -17.86 -21.36
C LEU A 95 -14.09 -17.46 -20.13
N TYR A 96 -14.92 -18.36 -19.58
CA TYR A 96 -15.64 -18.11 -18.33
C TYR A 96 -14.71 -17.94 -17.14
N GLU A 97 -13.67 -18.77 -17.01
CA GLU A 97 -12.65 -18.62 -15.97
C GLU A 97 -11.91 -17.29 -16.10
N MET A 98 -11.59 -16.87 -17.34
CA MET A 98 -10.98 -15.58 -17.61
C MET A 98 -11.89 -14.43 -17.14
N ILE A 99 -13.17 -14.43 -17.51
CA ILE A 99 -14.16 -13.42 -17.08
C ILE A 99 -14.25 -13.35 -15.55
N PHE A 100 -14.33 -14.51 -14.89
CA PHE A 100 -14.40 -14.60 -13.44
C PHE A 100 -13.15 -14.03 -12.75
N SER A 101 -11.97 -14.38 -13.26
CA SER A 101 -10.69 -13.86 -12.78
C SER A 101 -10.58 -12.34 -12.94
N GLN A 102 -10.96 -11.80 -14.11
CA GLN A 102 -10.94 -10.36 -14.34
C GLN A 102 -11.95 -9.60 -13.47
N THR A 103 -13.12 -10.18 -13.20
CA THR A 103 -14.10 -9.59 -12.27
C THR A 103 -13.53 -9.49 -10.85
N LYS A 104 -12.87 -10.55 -10.37
CA LYS A 104 -12.16 -10.51 -9.08
C LYS A 104 -11.08 -9.44 -9.04
N ARG A 105 -10.35 -9.27 -10.15
CA ARG A 105 -9.31 -8.23 -10.27
C ARG A 105 -9.92 -6.83 -10.18
N VAL A 106 -11.01 -6.54 -10.86
CA VAL A 106 -11.72 -5.25 -10.78
C VAL A 106 -12.17 -4.97 -9.35
N ASN A 107 -12.79 -5.95 -8.68
CA ASN A 107 -13.23 -5.78 -7.28
C ASN A 107 -12.05 -5.43 -6.37
N ARG A 108 -10.90 -6.10 -6.55
CA ARG A 108 -9.70 -5.79 -5.75
C ARG A 108 -9.19 -4.37 -5.99
N ILE A 109 -9.17 -3.91 -7.24
CA ILE A 109 -8.80 -2.51 -7.56
C ILE A 109 -9.75 -1.54 -6.84
N ILE A 110 -11.07 -1.79 -6.89
CA ILE A 110 -12.07 -0.95 -6.21
C ILE A 110 -11.86 -0.95 -4.70
N GLU A 111 -11.65 -2.11 -4.08
CA GLU A 111 -11.37 -2.21 -2.64
C GLU A 111 -10.13 -1.42 -2.23
N ASP A 112 -9.05 -1.52 -3.01
CA ASP A 112 -7.80 -0.81 -2.73
C ASP A 112 -7.99 0.71 -2.85
N ILE A 113 -8.77 1.19 -3.81
CA ILE A 113 -9.12 2.61 -3.96
C ILE A 113 -9.98 3.09 -2.77
N LEU A 114 -10.98 2.31 -2.36
CA LEU A 114 -11.83 2.66 -1.21
C LEU A 114 -11.03 2.72 0.09
N LYS A 115 -10.02 1.84 0.26
CA LYS A 115 -9.08 1.91 1.39
C LYS A 115 -8.25 3.19 1.37
N LEU A 116 -7.77 3.62 0.20
CA LEU A 116 -7.03 4.89 0.06
C LEU A 116 -7.91 6.11 0.38
N SER A 117 -9.18 6.10 -0.03
CA SER A 117 -10.13 7.19 0.21
C SER A 117 -10.53 7.31 1.69
N ARG A 118 -10.54 6.20 2.43
CA ARG A 118 -10.91 6.15 3.86
C ARG A 118 -9.82 6.61 4.83
N GLN A 119 -8.77 7.30 4.38
CA GLN A 119 -7.78 7.89 5.30
C GLN A 119 -8.46 8.88 6.25
N GLN A 120 -8.82 8.38 7.44
CA GLN A 120 -9.15 9.19 8.61
C GLN A 120 -7.91 9.99 9.04
N ALA A 121 -8.12 11.09 9.77
CA ALA A 121 -7.02 11.79 10.41
C ALA A 121 -6.22 10.79 11.26
N ALA A 122 -4.96 10.58 10.91
CA ALA A 122 -4.09 9.62 11.56
C ALA A 122 -4.02 9.92 13.06
N SER A 123 -4.36 8.94 13.90
CA SER A 123 -4.22 9.05 15.35
C SER A 123 -2.85 8.50 15.71
N GLN A 124 -1.86 9.39 15.82
CA GLN A 124 -0.52 8.97 16.22
C GLN A 124 -0.52 8.54 17.68
N GLN A 125 0.02 7.34 17.93
CA GLN A 125 0.18 6.75 19.24
C GLN A 125 1.62 6.23 19.39
N ALA A 126 2.12 6.21 20.63
CA ALA A 126 3.40 5.59 20.93
C ALA A 126 3.25 4.06 20.90
N ILE A 127 3.95 3.39 19.97
CA ILE A 127 3.92 1.95 19.77
C ILE A 127 5.26 1.36 20.16
N VAL A 128 5.26 0.47 21.16
CA VAL A 128 6.44 -0.33 21.53
C VAL A 128 6.48 -1.54 20.61
N LEU A 129 7.37 -1.52 19.60
CA LEU A 129 7.40 -2.56 18.56
C LEU A 129 7.65 -3.97 19.10
N ALA A 130 8.37 -4.10 20.22
CA ALA A 130 8.67 -5.38 20.86
C ALA A 130 7.41 -6.12 21.33
N GLU A 131 6.44 -5.37 21.84
CA GLU A 131 5.19 -5.90 22.39
C GLU A 131 4.13 -6.04 21.30
N TRP A 132 4.10 -5.06 20.39
CA TRP A 132 3.09 -4.99 19.34
C TRP A 132 3.30 -6.01 18.21
N MET A 133 4.55 -6.23 17.77
CA MET A 133 4.85 -7.09 16.62
C MET A 133 4.46 -8.56 16.80
N PRO A 134 4.69 -9.22 17.96
CA PRO A 134 4.24 -10.60 18.17
C PRO A 134 2.72 -10.74 18.07
N VAL A 135 1.97 -9.81 18.67
CA VAL A 135 0.50 -9.79 18.63
C VAL A 135 0.00 -9.60 17.20
N PHE A 136 0.61 -8.67 16.46
CA PHE A 136 0.29 -8.43 15.05
C PHE A 136 0.53 -9.69 14.19
N LEU A 137 1.69 -10.34 14.34
CA LEU A 137 1.99 -11.56 13.57
C LEU A 137 1.04 -12.70 13.90
N ASP A 138 0.65 -12.84 15.16
CA ASP A 138 -0.32 -13.85 15.59
C ASP A 138 -1.71 -13.58 14.99
N ASN A 139 -2.17 -12.33 15.00
CA ASN A 139 -3.49 -11.97 14.47
C ASN A 139 -3.63 -12.17 12.96
N TYR A 140 -2.57 -11.91 12.17
CA TYR A 140 -2.68 -11.83 10.70
C TYR A 140 -1.92 -12.92 9.94
N PHE A 141 -0.91 -13.53 10.56
CA PHE A 141 0.02 -14.45 9.89
C PHE A 141 0.24 -15.75 10.66
N GLN A 142 -0.71 -16.14 11.51
CA GLN A 142 -0.75 -17.47 12.11
C GLN A 142 -0.54 -18.56 11.04
N GLY A 143 0.32 -19.54 11.36
CA GLY A 143 0.65 -20.65 10.47
C GLY A 143 1.67 -20.35 9.35
N HIS A 144 2.21 -19.12 9.28
CA HIS A 144 3.29 -18.79 8.33
C HIS A 144 4.66 -18.80 9.03
N ASP A 145 5.68 -19.36 8.37
CA ASP A 145 7.07 -19.36 8.84
C ASP A 145 7.71 -17.97 8.63
N ILE A 146 7.38 -17.01 9.50
CA ILE A 146 7.93 -15.65 9.47
C ILE A 146 8.98 -15.50 10.57
N PHE A 147 10.22 -15.19 10.19
CA PHE A 147 11.31 -14.91 11.12
C PHE A 147 11.46 -13.41 11.34
N LEU A 148 11.16 -12.94 12.55
CA LEU A 148 11.33 -11.55 12.95
C LEU A 148 12.75 -11.30 13.45
N HIS A 149 13.51 -10.45 12.76
CA HIS A 149 14.83 -10.01 13.20
C HIS A 149 14.83 -8.50 13.50
N LEU A 150 14.70 -8.14 14.77
CA LEU A 150 14.75 -6.77 15.24
C LEU A 150 16.13 -6.52 15.89
N LYS A 151 16.97 -5.70 15.23
CA LYS A 151 18.26 -5.26 15.82
C LYS A 151 18.06 -4.27 16.96
N THR A 152 16.96 -3.51 16.92
CA THR A 152 16.56 -2.55 17.93
C THR A 152 15.06 -2.68 18.15
N GLN A 153 14.60 -2.32 19.35
CA GLN A 153 13.19 -2.29 19.71
C GLN A 153 12.79 -0.85 20.03
N PRO A 154 12.62 0.01 19.01
CA PRO A 154 12.27 1.40 19.24
C PRO A 154 10.79 1.53 19.60
N THR A 155 10.49 2.55 20.40
CA THR A 155 9.14 3.11 20.49
C THR A 155 8.96 4.10 19.35
N ILE A 156 7.93 3.90 18.53
CA ILE A 156 7.62 4.76 17.38
C ILE A 156 6.33 5.53 17.62
N SER A 157 6.22 6.76 17.10
CA SER A 157 4.94 7.49 17.05
C SER A 157 4.28 7.26 15.70
N PHE A 158 3.23 6.45 15.66
CA PHE A 158 2.56 6.05 14.42
C PHE A 158 1.08 5.73 14.65
N ASP A 159 0.27 5.71 13.59
CA ASP A 159 -1.11 5.23 13.64
C ASP A 159 -1.13 3.69 13.56
N PRO A 160 -1.62 2.96 14.59
CA PRO A 160 -1.53 1.50 14.61
C PRO A 160 -2.18 0.83 13.40
N HIS A 161 -3.34 1.29 12.94
CA HIS A 161 -4.04 0.70 11.80
C HIS A 161 -3.30 0.93 10.48
N GLN A 162 -2.68 2.09 10.31
CA GLN A 162 -1.84 2.34 9.13
C GLN A 162 -0.59 1.46 9.16
N LEU A 163 0.01 1.25 10.32
CA LEU A 163 1.16 0.35 10.47
C LEU A 163 0.77 -1.09 10.11
N GLU A 164 -0.38 -1.58 10.58
CA GLU A 164 -0.93 -2.89 10.21
C GLU A 164 -1.06 -3.02 8.69
N GLN A 165 -1.69 -2.05 8.03
CA GLN A 165 -1.89 -2.08 6.58
C GLN A 165 -0.57 -2.12 5.81
N ILE A 166 0.41 -1.31 6.22
CA ILE A 166 1.75 -1.30 5.60
C ILE A 166 2.39 -2.68 5.73
N LEU A 167 2.43 -3.23 6.94
CA LEU A 167 3.08 -4.50 7.21
C LEU A 167 2.35 -5.67 6.54
N ILE A 168 1.01 -5.68 6.54
CA ILE A 168 0.22 -6.69 5.84
C ILE A 168 0.56 -6.69 4.34
N ASN A 169 0.64 -5.51 3.72
CA ASN A 169 0.98 -5.41 2.30
C ASN A 169 2.41 -5.89 2.02
N LEU A 170 3.38 -5.46 2.84
CA LEU A 170 4.79 -5.84 2.66
C LEU A 170 5.02 -7.33 2.89
N ILE A 171 4.46 -7.90 3.96
CA ILE A 171 4.63 -9.32 4.29
C ILE A 171 3.92 -10.19 3.25
N ASN A 172 2.70 -9.86 2.83
CA ASN A 172 2.02 -10.61 1.77
C ASN A 172 2.81 -10.59 0.46
N ASN A 173 3.40 -9.44 0.10
CA ASN A 173 4.31 -9.38 -1.04
C ASN A 173 5.54 -10.27 -0.84
N GLY A 174 6.16 -10.21 0.34
CA GLY A 174 7.29 -11.07 0.71
C GLY A 174 6.96 -12.56 0.60
N LEU A 175 5.83 -13.03 1.13
CA LEU A 175 5.40 -14.42 1.08
C LEU A 175 5.12 -14.89 -0.35
N ARG A 176 4.46 -14.06 -1.16
CA ARG A 176 4.15 -14.37 -2.56
C ARG A 176 5.40 -14.57 -3.41
N TYR A 177 6.44 -13.76 -3.20
CA TYR A 177 7.62 -13.75 -4.08
C TYR A 177 8.87 -14.42 -3.49
N SER A 178 8.96 -14.63 -2.17
CA SER A 178 10.09 -15.35 -1.55
C SER A 178 10.17 -16.82 -1.94
N SER A 179 9.04 -17.43 -2.30
CA SER A 179 8.93 -18.83 -2.75
C SER A 179 9.54 -19.09 -4.15
N TYR A 180 9.80 -18.04 -4.93
CA TYR A 180 10.35 -18.17 -6.29
C TYR A 180 11.89 -18.24 -6.33
N SER A 181 12.58 -18.00 -5.21
CA SER A 181 14.06 -17.99 -5.16
C SER A 181 14.63 -19.29 -4.57
N HIS A 182 14.77 -20.30 -5.43
CA HIS A 182 15.62 -21.50 -5.29
C HIS A 182 15.23 -22.58 -4.25
N PRO A 183 14.73 -23.75 -4.67
CA PRO A 183 14.42 -24.89 -3.78
C PRO A 183 15.65 -25.48 -3.04
N SER A 184 16.87 -25.09 -3.41
CA SER A 184 18.12 -25.58 -2.81
C SER A 184 18.58 -24.78 -1.57
N ARG A 185 18.03 -23.59 -1.27
CA ARG A 185 18.40 -22.83 -0.07
C ARG A 185 17.57 -23.17 1.17
N LEU A 186 16.32 -23.61 1.01
CA LEU A 186 15.47 -24.05 2.12
C LEU A 186 16.01 -25.33 2.82
N ARG A 187 16.80 -26.16 2.12
CA ARG A 187 17.45 -27.32 2.74
C ARG A 187 18.60 -26.94 3.68
N ARG A 188 19.41 -25.93 3.34
CA ARG A 188 20.56 -25.52 4.18
C ARG A 188 20.17 -24.87 5.50
N ASN A 189 19.00 -24.21 5.58
CA ASN A 189 18.56 -23.60 6.83
C ASN A 189 17.93 -24.61 7.81
N ARG A 190 17.33 -25.71 7.33
CA ARG A 190 16.85 -26.78 8.22
C ARG A 190 18.00 -27.48 8.96
N ASP A 191 19.16 -27.64 8.32
CA ASP A 191 20.33 -28.27 8.96
C ASP A 191 21.01 -27.36 10.01
N LEU A 192 20.90 -26.03 9.88
CA LEU A 192 21.41 -25.08 10.86
C LEU A 192 20.48 -24.97 12.09
N LEU A 193 19.16 -25.07 11.90
CA LEU A 193 18.18 -25.05 12.99
C LEU A 193 18.23 -26.30 13.89
N CYS A 194 18.72 -27.44 13.41
CA CYS A 194 18.84 -28.66 14.22
C CYS A 194 20.04 -28.62 15.20
N ARG A 195 21.11 -27.88 14.89
CA ARG A 195 22.28 -27.79 15.79
C ARG A 195 22.08 -26.87 17.01
N GLN A 196 21.13 -25.93 16.95
CA GLN A 196 20.89 -24.99 18.05
C GLN A 196 19.90 -25.50 19.11
N ARG A 197 19.25 -26.65 18.89
CA ARG A 197 18.38 -27.31 19.86
C ARG A 197 19.06 -28.40 20.71
N CYS A 198 20.37 -28.66 20.51
CA CYS A 198 21.13 -29.64 21.30
C CYS A 198 22.04 -29.03 22.38
N TYR A 199 21.92 -27.72 22.65
CA TYR A 199 22.51 -27.06 23.82
C TYR A 199 21.38 -26.45 24.66
N ASN A 200 20.60 -27.33 25.29
CA ASN A 200 19.89 -27.15 26.55
C ASN A 200 19.46 -28.53 27.05
#